data_AF-A0A251T6U3-F1
#
_entry.id   AF-A0A251T6U3-F1
#
_cell.length_a   1.000
_cell.length_b   1.000
_cell.length_c   1.000
_cell.angle_alpha   90.00
_cell.angle_beta   90.00
_cell.angle_gamma   90.00
#
_symmetry.space_group_name_H-M   'P 1'
#
loop_
_entity.id
_entity.type
_entity.pdbx_description
1 polymer ?
#
loop_
_entity_poly.entity_id
_entity_poly.type
_entity_poly.pdbx_seq_one_letter_code
_entity_poly.pdbx_strand_id
1 'polypeptide(L)'
;MNGNFFSLHNSLIFDQRADNLLPETGNPEPLYPLLGPSPFTITNNTAPKLSGLCTLDFDAIDTMMSITATDCFTVFAPYLANVVCCPQLEATLVILIGQSSKKTKTLSLNSTHAKHCLSDFDQILTSQGADNTLQQICSVGPSNLTEASCPVKDVDGFEKMVNTSKILASCGKIDLVNECCRETCQNAISEAAKDLASVSNEFDAMGIRRMSDISTRVINDCKSIVLRWLASKLEPLRDKEALRGLANCNVNKGEPIMLHLIF
;
A
#
# COMPACT_ATOMS: atom_id res chain seq x y z
N MET A 1 -39.30 -13.27 71.19
CA MET A 1 -39.91 -11.97 71.56
C MET A 1 -39.06 -10.86 70.96
N ASN A 2 -39.71 -9.80 70.47
CA ASN A 2 -39.24 -8.42 70.21
C ASN A 2 -37.89 -8.20 69.45
N GLY A 3 -37.80 -7.28 68.48
CA GLY A 3 -38.84 -6.36 67.97
C GLY A 3 -38.40 -5.57 66.72
N ASN A 4 -39.36 -4.90 66.08
CA ASN A 4 -39.25 -4.24 64.76
C ASN A 4 -38.82 -2.75 64.82
N PHE A 5 -38.42 -2.21 63.66
CA PHE A 5 -39.03 -1.08 62.90
C PHE A 5 -38.05 -0.66 61.76
N PHE A 6 -38.40 -0.02 60.61
CA PHE A 6 -39.61 0.53 59.96
C PHE A 6 -39.55 0.13 58.45
N SER A 7 -40.57 -0.09 57.62
CA SER A 7 -42.05 0.10 57.64
C SER A 7 -42.54 1.56 57.59
N LEU A 8 -43.16 2.12 56.54
CA LEU A 8 -43.77 1.65 55.27
C LEU A 8 -43.57 2.77 54.19
N HIS A 9 -43.69 2.62 52.86
CA HIS A 9 -44.49 1.80 51.92
C HIS A 9 -45.91 2.34 51.60
N ASN A 10 -46.19 2.57 50.30
CA ASN A 10 -47.50 2.51 49.57
C ASN A 10 -47.41 3.29 48.22
N SER A 11 -48.14 2.98 47.14
CA SER A 11 -48.81 1.73 46.70
C SER A 11 -49.37 1.83 45.27
N LEU A 12 -49.06 0.84 44.40
CA LEU A 12 -49.93 0.21 43.36
C LEU A 12 -50.55 1.14 42.25
N ILE A 13 -51.10 0.70 41.11
CA ILE A 13 -51.61 -0.60 40.58
C ILE A 13 -51.12 -0.79 39.11
N PHE A 14 -51.01 -2.05 38.65
CA PHE A 14 -50.85 -2.44 37.24
C PHE A 14 -52.21 -2.70 36.58
N ASP A 15 -52.38 -2.33 35.30
CA ASP A 15 -53.42 -2.90 34.42
C ASP A 15 -52.80 -3.26 33.05
N GLN A 16 -53.33 -4.28 32.39
CA GLN A 16 -52.71 -4.95 31.25
C GLN A 16 -53.73 -5.25 30.15
N ARG A 17 -53.61 -4.55 29.02
CA ARG A 17 -54.32 -4.92 27.79
C ARG A 17 -53.45 -4.68 26.55
N ALA A 18 -53.12 -5.76 25.87
CA ALA A 18 -52.52 -5.71 24.53
C ALA A 18 -53.62 -6.08 23.52
N ASP A 19 -53.94 -5.16 22.61
CA ASP A 19 -54.88 -5.39 21.51
C ASP A 19 -54.35 -4.74 20.21
N ASN A 20 -53.47 -5.50 19.55
CA ASN A 20 -53.32 -5.63 18.09
C ASN A 20 -53.51 -4.38 17.19
N LEU A 21 -52.41 -3.68 16.87
CA LEU A 21 -52.22 -3.07 15.55
C LEU A 21 -50.78 -3.31 15.07
N LEU A 22 -50.65 -4.12 14.02
CA LEU A 22 -49.37 -4.49 13.39
C LEU A 22 -49.30 -3.83 12.00
N PRO A 23 -48.35 -2.92 11.73
CA PRO A 23 -48.10 -2.42 10.39
C PRO A 23 -47.58 -3.56 9.51
N GLU A 24 -48.11 -3.67 8.28
CA GLU A 24 -47.75 -4.74 7.36
C GLU A 24 -46.26 -4.71 6.97
N THR A 25 -45.75 -5.87 6.54
CA THR A 25 -44.41 -6.03 5.98
C THR A 25 -44.29 -5.32 4.64
N GLY A 26 -44.00 -4.02 4.68
CA GLY A 26 -43.51 -3.29 3.50
C GLY A 26 -42.22 -3.95 3.01
N ASN A 27 -42.12 -4.17 1.69
CA ASN A 27 -40.86 -4.60 1.08
C ASN A 27 -39.74 -3.62 1.46
N PRO A 28 -38.50 -4.09 1.70
CA PRO A 28 -37.37 -3.17 1.82
C PRO A 28 -37.27 -2.37 0.53
N GLU A 29 -37.49 -1.06 0.64
CA GLU A 29 -37.25 -0.11 -0.45
C GLU A 29 -35.80 -0.32 -0.93
N PRO A 30 -35.56 -0.48 -2.25
CA PRO A 30 -34.21 -0.68 -2.73
C PRO A 30 -33.34 0.47 -2.24
N LEU A 31 -32.32 0.15 -1.43
CA LEU A 31 -31.33 1.13 -1.01
C LEU A 31 -30.65 1.63 -2.28
N TYR A 32 -31.13 2.76 -2.79
CA TYR A 32 -30.49 3.48 -3.88
C TYR A 32 -29.00 3.57 -3.54
N PRO A 33 -28.10 3.22 -4.48
CA PRO A 33 -26.68 3.32 -4.23
C PRO A 33 -26.38 4.71 -3.69
N LEU A 34 -25.98 4.80 -2.42
CA LEU A 34 -25.43 6.03 -1.88
C LEU A 34 -24.31 6.39 -2.83
N LEU A 35 -24.47 7.51 -3.53
CA LEU A 35 -23.52 8.00 -4.51
C LEU A 35 -22.17 8.09 -3.79
N GLY A 36 -21.31 7.09 -4.04
CA GLY A 36 -19.95 7.07 -3.51
C GLY A 36 -19.29 8.40 -3.89
N PRO A 37 -18.45 8.99 -3.02
CA PRO A 37 -17.98 10.36 -3.21
C PRO A 37 -17.54 10.58 -4.65
N SER A 38 -18.31 11.39 -5.38
CA SER A 38 -18.00 11.72 -6.78
C SER A 38 -16.55 12.15 -6.81
N PRO A 39 -15.70 11.59 -7.69
CA PRO A 39 -14.25 11.80 -7.64
C PRO A 39 -14.01 13.30 -7.52
N PHE A 40 -13.42 13.71 -6.39
CA PHE A 40 -13.29 15.11 -6.03
C PHE A 40 -12.28 15.75 -6.99
N THR A 41 -12.77 16.23 -8.14
CA THR A 41 -11.99 16.97 -9.13
C THR A 41 -11.67 18.35 -8.56
N ILE A 42 -10.80 18.37 -7.56
CA ILE A 42 -10.21 19.56 -6.99
C ILE A 42 -9.20 20.03 -8.01
N THR A 43 -9.70 20.79 -8.99
CA THR A 43 -8.95 21.43 -10.07
C THR A 43 -8.09 22.54 -9.49
N ASN A 44 -7.06 22.15 -8.75
CA ASN A 44 -6.04 23.01 -8.21
C ASN A 44 -5.10 23.39 -9.37
N ASN A 45 -5.64 24.20 -10.30
CA ASN A 45 -5.14 24.45 -11.68
C ASN A 45 -3.78 25.17 -11.78
N THR A 46 -2.95 25.06 -10.76
CA THR A 46 -1.54 25.44 -10.78
C THR A 46 -0.73 24.27 -11.36
N ALA A 47 -0.21 24.43 -12.58
CA ALA A 47 0.64 23.41 -13.18
C ALA A 47 1.86 23.12 -12.25
N PRO A 48 2.18 21.84 -11.97
CA PRO A 48 3.24 21.49 -11.03
C PRO A 48 4.60 21.98 -11.51
N LYS A 49 5.41 22.55 -10.61
CA LYS A 49 6.68 23.20 -10.96
C LYS A 49 7.83 22.19 -10.98
N LEU A 50 7.75 21.25 -11.93
CA LEU A 50 8.72 20.16 -12.09
C LEU A 50 10.15 20.67 -12.26
N SER A 51 11.11 19.89 -11.77
CA SER A 51 12.55 20.17 -11.81
C SER A 51 13.14 20.14 -13.21
N GLY A 52 12.50 19.42 -14.14
CA GLY A 52 13.04 19.12 -15.48
C GLY A 52 14.23 18.15 -15.47
N LEU A 53 14.55 17.55 -14.31
CA LEU A 53 15.72 16.69 -14.10
C LEU A 53 15.34 15.24 -13.75
N CYS A 54 14.07 14.96 -13.46
CA CYS A 54 13.59 13.59 -13.41
C CYS A 54 13.39 13.01 -14.83
N THR A 55 13.82 11.76 -15.03
CA THR A 55 13.66 11.02 -16.30
C THR A 55 12.64 9.88 -16.19
N LEU A 56 11.68 9.97 -15.26
CA LEU A 56 10.61 9.00 -15.11
C LEU A 56 9.40 9.38 -15.97
N ASP A 57 8.70 8.36 -16.41
CA ASP A 57 7.56 8.43 -17.33
C ASP A 57 6.28 8.49 -16.49
N PHE A 58 5.94 9.68 -15.97
CA PHE A 58 4.76 9.87 -15.11
C PHE A 58 3.45 9.64 -15.87
N ASP A 59 3.38 10.04 -17.14
CA ASP A 59 2.23 9.83 -18.02
C ASP A 59 1.87 8.34 -18.16
N ALA A 60 2.89 7.47 -18.23
CA ALA A 60 2.71 6.01 -18.26
C ALA A 60 2.07 5.41 -16.99
N ILE A 61 1.88 6.20 -15.92
CA ILE A 61 1.18 5.80 -14.70
C ILE A 61 0.15 6.84 -14.20
N ASP A 62 -0.32 7.79 -15.03
CA ASP A 62 -1.18 8.90 -14.60
C ASP A 62 -2.44 8.44 -13.83
N THR A 63 -3.10 7.36 -14.29
CA THR A 63 -4.25 6.77 -13.56
C THR A 63 -3.89 6.36 -12.13
N MET A 64 -2.65 5.93 -11.87
CA MET A 64 -2.17 5.62 -10.53
C MET A 64 -1.81 6.88 -9.73
N MET A 65 -1.26 7.91 -10.38
CA MET A 65 -1.02 9.22 -9.74
C MET A 65 -2.35 9.80 -9.22
N SER A 66 -3.40 9.79 -10.06
CA SER A 66 -4.72 10.30 -9.71
C SER A 66 -5.41 9.53 -8.58
N ILE A 67 -5.29 8.19 -8.58
CA ILE A 67 -5.78 7.35 -7.46
C ILE A 67 -5.01 7.67 -6.19
N THR A 68 -3.68 7.78 -6.27
CA THR A 68 -2.84 8.12 -5.12
C THR A 68 -3.15 9.50 -4.56
N ALA A 69 -3.42 10.49 -5.41
CA ALA A 69 -3.82 11.82 -4.97
C ALA A 69 -5.20 11.84 -4.29
N THR A 70 -6.09 10.92 -4.68
CA THR A 70 -7.41 10.72 -4.04
C THR A 70 -7.26 10.01 -2.69
N ASP A 71 -6.53 8.89 -2.66
CA ASP A 71 -6.26 8.08 -1.46
C ASP A 71 -5.43 8.83 -0.41
N CYS A 72 -4.56 9.75 -0.86
CA CYS A 72 -3.77 10.69 -0.06
C CYS A 72 -4.31 12.13 -0.06
N PHE A 73 -5.62 12.33 -0.27
CA PHE A 73 -6.22 13.65 -0.26
C PHE A 73 -5.95 14.39 1.08
N THR A 74 -5.57 15.67 1.03
CA THR A 74 -5.02 16.42 2.18
C THR A 74 -5.87 16.38 3.46
N VAL A 75 -7.20 16.39 3.35
CA VAL A 75 -8.10 16.32 4.52
C VAL A 75 -8.10 14.95 5.20
N PHE A 76 -7.81 13.88 4.46
CA PHE A 76 -7.89 12.49 4.94
C PHE A 76 -6.53 11.85 5.20
N ALA A 77 -5.46 12.27 4.51
CA ALA A 77 -4.13 11.66 4.60
C ALA A 77 -3.61 11.53 6.05
N PRO A 78 -3.74 12.53 6.95
CA PRO A 78 -3.29 12.38 8.35
C PRO A 78 -4.04 11.31 9.17
N TYR A 79 -5.25 10.93 8.74
CA TYR A 79 -6.10 9.95 9.43
C TYR A 79 -6.05 8.55 8.80
N LEU A 80 -5.88 8.48 7.47
CA LEU A 80 -5.88 7.23 6.70
C LEU A 80 -4.49 6.80 6.20
N ALA A 81 -3.43 7.51 6.61
CA ALA A 81 -2.02 7.27 6.30
C ALA A 81 -1.66 5.77 6.22
N ASN A 82 -1.73 5.08 7.36
CA ASN A 82 -1.21 3.71 7.51
C ASN A 82 -2.05 2.63 6.83
N VAL A 83 -3.28 2.95 6.38
CA VAL A 83 -4.27 1.96 5.91
C VAL A 83 -4.64 2.09 4.43
N VAL A 84 -4.50 3.29 3.86
CA VAL A 84 -4.87 3.58 2.46
C VAL A 84 -3.77 4.39 1.78
N CYS A 85 -3.50 5.61 2.26
CA CYS A 85 -2.62 6.56 1.57
C CYS A 85 -1.18 6.04 1.39
N CYS A 86 -0.47 5.70 2.48
CA CYS A 86 0.93 5.31 2.40
C CYS A 86 1.15 3.96 1.67
N PRO A 87 0.33 2.91 1.89
CA PRO A 87 0.33 1.71 1.05
C PRO A 87 0.20 2.02 -0.46
N GLN A 88 -0.71 2.93 -0.84
CA GLN A 88 -0.92 3.35 -2.23
C GLN A 88 0.25 4.20 -2.77
N LEU A 89 0.82 5.10 -1.95
CA LEU A 89 1.98 5.94 -2.28
C LEU A 89 3.23 5.10 -2.58
N GLU A 90 3.54 4.13 -1.71
CA GLU A 90 4.68 3.21 -1.90
C GLU A 90 4.49 2.31 -3.12
N ALA A 91 3.29 1.73 -3.31
CA ALA A 91 2.97 0.93 -4.49
C ALA A 91 3.15 1.73 -5.79
N THR A 92 2.77 3.01 -5.78
CA THR A 92 2.88 3.88 -6.96
C THR A 92 4.33 4.22 -7.30
N LEU A 93 5.18 4.50 -6.29
CA LEU A 93 6.62 4.68 -6.49
C LEU A 93 7.31 3.42 -7.02
N VAL A 94 6.92 2.24 -6.51
CA VAL A 94 7.37 0.94 -7.02
C VAL A 94 7.00 0.76 -8.50
N ILE A 95 5.75 1.06 -8.86
CA ILE A 95 5.25 0.90 -10.24
C ILE A 95 5.92 1.90 -11.18
N LEU A 96 6.08 3.17 -10.78
CA LEU A 96 6.77 4.20 -11.55
C LEU A 96 8.21 3.79 -11.92
N ILE A 97 8.96 3.25 -10.96
CA ILE A 97 10.31 2.73 -11.22
C ILE A 97 10.22 1.49 -12.11
N GLY A 98 9.30 0.54 -11.85
CA GLY A 98 9.12 -0.66 -12.66
C GLY A 98 8.78 -0.40 -14.13
N GLN A 99 7.95 0.62 -14.43
CA GLN A 99 7.69 1.05 -15.82
C GLN A 99 8.96 1.60 -16.48
N SER A 100 9.79 2.35 -15.74
CA SER A 100 11.10 2.80 -16.22
C SER A 100 12.06 1.63 -16.46
N SER A 101 12.12 0.66 -15.54
CA SER A 101 12.95 -0.55 -15.63
C SER A 101 12.73 -1.37 -16.91
N LYS A 102 11.52 -1.34 -17.49
CA LYS A 102 11.23 -1.96 -18.80
C LYS A 102 12.15 -1.44 -19.90
N LYS A 103 12.39 -0.13 -19.92
CA LYS A 103 13.25 0.59 -20.87
C LYS A 103 14.72 0.59 -20.41
N THR A 104 15.00 0.94 -19.15
CA THR A 104 16.37 1.19 -18.65
C THR A 104 17.14 -0.06 -18.19
N LYS A 105 16.43 -1.15 -17.85
CA LYS A 105 16.95 -2.33 -17.12
C LYS A 105 17.51 -2.04 -15.72
N THR A 106 17.32 -0.83 -15.18
CA THR A 106 17.68 -0.48 -13.79
C THR A 106 16.48 -0.62 -12.86
N LEU A 107 16.68 -1.24 -11.69
CA LEU A 107 15.69 -1.42 -10.62
C LEU A 107 15.80 -0.34 -9.53
N SER A 108 16.75 0.59 -9.65
CA SER A 108 16.91 1.75 -8.79
C SER A 108 17.28 3.01 -9.58
N LEU A 109 17.19 4.16 -8.91
CA LEU A 109 17.76 5.43 -9.35
C LEU A 109 19.04 5.76 -8.57
N ASN A 110 19.93 6.55 -9.17
CA ASN A 110 21.03 7.17 -8.43
C ASN A 110 20.50 8.24 -7.45
N SER A 111 21.26 8.56 -6.40
CA SER A 111 20.82 9.48 -5.33
C SER A 111 20.41 10.88 -5.81
N THR A 112 20.97 11.37 -6.92
CA THR A 112 20.62 12.69 -7.49
C THR A 112 19.28 12.61 -8.22
N HIS A 113 19.12 11.65 -9.12
CA HIS A 113 17.85 11.44 -9.85
C HIS A 113 16.71 11.12 -8.88
N ALA A 114 16.95 10.33 -7.82
CA ALA A 114 15.96 10.02 -6.79
C ALA A 114 15.41 11.28 -6.08
N LYS A 115 16.26 12.30 -5.83
CA LYS A 115 15.83 13.57 -5.23
C LYS A 115 14.93 14.37 -6.17
N HIS A 116 15.36 14.51 -7.43
CA HIS A 116 14.55 15.22 -8.44
C HIS A 116 13.22 14.51 -8.71
N CYS A 117 13.24 13.19 -8.87
CA CYS A 117 12.05 12.41 -9.14
C CYS A 117 11.05 12.36 -7.98
N LEU A 118 11.50 12.28 -6.72
CA LEU A 118 10.59 12.40 -5.59
C LEU A 118 10.00 13.82 -5.49
N SER A 119 10.80 14.85 -5.74
CA SER A 119 10.35 16.26 -5.77
C SER A 119 9.39 16.58 -6.93
N ASP A 120 9.43 15.82 -8.02
CA ASP A 120 8.52 15.99 -9.16
C ASP A 120 7.23 15.19 -8.94
N PHE A 121 7.34 13.96 -8.44
CA PHE A 121 6.22 13.10 -8.01
C PHE A 121 5.32 13.78 -6.97
N ASP A 122 5.93 14.32 -5.91
CA ASP A 122 5.26 15.03 -4.80
C ASP A 122 4.49 16.26 -5.27
N GLN A 123 5.06 17.03 -6.21
CA GLN A 123 4.38 18.18 -6.82
C GLN A 123 3.22 17.79 -7.74
N ILE A 124 3.35 16.69 -8.51
CA ILE A 124 2.25 16.19 -9.35
C ILE A 124 1.07 15.79 -8.45
N LEU A 125 1.31 14.99 -7.40
CA LEU A 125 0.27 14.60 -6.43
C LEU A 125 -0.37 15.83 -5.74
N THR A 126 0.45 16.79 -5.28
CA THR A 126 -0.05 18.04 -4.67
C THR A 126 -0.92 18.85 -5.65
N SER A 127 -0.56 18.92 -6.93
CA SER A 127 -1.38 19.60 -7.95
C SER A 127 -2.71 18.89 -8.24
N GLN A 128 -2.77 17.58 -7.97
CA GLN A 128 -3.98 16.76 -8.04
C GLN A 128 -4.78 16.74 -6.71
N GLY A 129 -4.38 17.52 -5.70
CA GLY A 129 -5.10 17.71 -4.44
C GLY A 129 -4.62 16.83 -3.26
N ALA A 130 -3.57 16.03 -3.46
CA ALA A 130 -2.95 15.27 -2.37
C ALA A 130 -2.37 16.20 -1.29
N ASP A 131 -2.07 15.65 -0.11
CA ASP A 131 -1.35 16.39 0.92
C ASP A 131 0.04 16.84 0.47
N ASN A 132 0.53 17.98 0.97
CA ASN A 132 1.87 18.50 0.67
C ASN A 132 2.93 18.10 1.73
N THR A 133 2.59 17.20 2.65
CA THR A 133 3.50 16.62 3.65
C THR A 133 3.57 15.08 3.59
N LEU A 134 3.26 14.48 2.44
CA LEU A 134 3.22 13.01 2.29
C LEU A 134 4.56 12.32 2.57
N GLN A 135 5.69 12.96 2.25
CA GLN A 135 7.02 12.45 2.60
C GLN A 135 7.20 12.32 4.13
N GLN A 136 6.59 13.21 4.92
CA GLN A 136 6.58 13.15 6.38
C GLN A 136 5.53 12.16 6.89
N ILE A 137 4.29 12.24 6.40
CA ILE A 137 3.16 11.37 6.80
C ILE A 137 3.51 9.88 6.58
N CYS A 138 4.12 9.56 5.44
CA CYS A 138 4.46 8.19 5.05
C CYS A 138 5.94 7.83 5.27
N SER A 139 6.75 8.73 5.85
CA SER A 139 8.20 8.52 6.05
C SER A 139 8.98 8.13 4.77
N VAL A 140 8.54 8.60 3.60
CA VAL A 140 9.13 8.32 2.30
C VAL A 140 10.21 9.36 1.98
N GLY A 141 11.41 8.92 1.61
CA GLY A 141 12.51 9.78 1.17
C GLY A 141 13.18 9.27 -0.11
N PRO A 142 14.18 9.99 -0.65
CA PRO A 142 14.85 9.61 -1.90
C PRO A 142 15.49 8.22 -1.87
N SER A 143 15.88 7.71 -0.70
CA SER A 143 16.34 6.33 -0.50
C SER A 143 15.33 5.28 -0.93
N ASN A 144 14.03 5.56 -0.82
CA ASN A 144 12.95 4.65 -1.20
C ASN A 144 12.86 4.48 -2.74
N LEU A 145 13.61 5.29 -3.51
CA LEU A 145 13.76 5.20 -4.97
C LEU A 145 15.16 4.66 -5.40
N THR A 146 16.13 4.55 -4.49
CA THR A 146 17.44 3.94 -4.76
C THR A 146 17.43 2.44 -4.40
N GLU A 147 18.57 1.76 -4.52
CA GLU A 147 18.79 0.39 -4.02
C GLU A 147 18.90 0.31 -2.49
N ALA A 148 18.96 1.45 -1.80
CA ALA A 148 19.16 1.59 -0.36
C ALA A 148 20.34 0.75 0.16
N SER A 149 20.11 -0.38 0.86
CA SER A 149 21.15 -1.34 1.26
C SER A 149 21.09 -2.69 0.54
N CYS A 150 20.19 -2.89 -0.43
CA CYS A 150 20.17 -4.10 -1.24
C CYS A 150 21.35 -4.12 -2.23
N PRO A 151 22.11 -5.23 -2.37
CA PRO A 151 23.28 -5.27 -3.26
C PRO A 151 22.95 -5.34 -4.77
N VAL A 152 21.66 -5.27 -5.16
CA VAL A 152 21.19 -5.50 -6.53
C VAL A 152 20.34 -4.34 -7.01
N LYS A 153 20.67 -3.82 -8.20
CA LYS A 153 20.11 -2.56 -8.74
C LYS A 153 19.69 -2.61 -10.21
N ASP A 154 19.81 -3.77 -10.84
CA ASP A 154 19.54 -3.98 -12.26
C ASP A 154 18.88 -5.35 -12.51
N VAL A 155 18.16 -5.42 -13.62
CA VAL A 155 17.37 -6.60 -14.02
C VAL A 155 18.26 -7.81 -14.28
N ASP A 156 19.39 -7.61 -14.96
CA ASP A 156 20.30 -8.68 -15.35
C ASP A 156 21.00 -9.32 -14.14
N GLY A 157 21.28 -8.57 -13.08
CA GLY A 157 21.75 -9.09 -11.80
C GLY A 157 20.65 -9.85 -11.08
N PHE A 158 19.46 -9.23 -10.96
CA PHE A 158 18.30 -9.83 -10.29
C PHE A 158 17.94 -11.20 -10.86
N GLU A 159 17.80 -11.32 -12.18
CA GLU A 159 17.35 -12.55 -12.84
C GLU A 159 18.37 -13.70 -12.80
N LYS A 160 19.62 -13.42 -12.41
CA LYS A 160 20.65 -14.44 -12.13
C LYS A 160 20.63 -14.94 -10.68
N MET A 161 20.02 -14.20 -9.76
CA MET A 161 20.08 -14.46 -8.31
C MET A 161 18.81 -15.09 -7.74
N VAL A 162 17.65 -14.86 -8.34
CA VAL A 162 16.35 -15.37 -7.82
C VAL A 162 15.62 -16.24 -8.82
N ASN A 163 14.75 -17.14 -8.34
CA ASN A 163 13.87 -17.92 -9.21
C ASN A 163 12.71 -17.07 -9.74
N THR A 164 12.98 -16.32 -10.81
CA THR A 164 12.03 -15.48 -11.54
C THR A 164 10.74 -16.23 -11.94
N SER A 165 10.85 -17.50 -12.33
CA SER A 165 9.70 -18.32 -12.73
C SER A 165 8.74 -18.59 -11.56
N LYS A 166 9.29 -18.80 -10.34
CA LYS A 166 8.51 -18.96 -9.10
C LYS A 166 7.81 -17.66 -8.72
N ILE A 167 8.49 -16.52 -8.80
CA ILE A 167 7.88 -15.20 -8.54
C ILE A 167 6.73 -14.94 -9.51
N LEU A 168 6.92 -15.17 -10.81
CA LEU A 168 5.87 -14.96 -11.82
C LEU A 168 4.70 -15.96 -11.70
N ALA A 169 4.96 -17.20 -11.26
CA ALA A 169 3.91 -18.17 -10.97
C ALA A 169 3.07 -17.78 -9.74
N SER A 170 3.69 -17.30 -8.67
CA SER A 170 3.00 -16.86 -7.44
C SER A 170 2.30 -15.50 -7.58
N CYS A 171 2.87 -14.58 -8.37
CA CYS A 171 2.45 -13.17 -8.40
C CYS A 171 1.84 -12.70 -9.74
N GLY A 172 1.94 -13.48 -10.83
CA GLY A 172 1.53 -13.05 -12.18
C GLY A 172 0.02 -12.87 -12.38
N LYS A 173 -0.78 -13.44 -11.48
CA LYS A 173 -2.21 -13.20 -11.29
C LYS A 173 -2.55 -13.41 -9.81
N ILE A 174 -2.86 -12.33 -9.10
CA ILE A 174 -3.17 -12.38 -7.67
C ILE A 174 -4.68 -12.46 -7.45
N ASP A 175 -5.12 -13.48 -6.72
CA ASP A 175 -6.43 -13.52 -6.08
C ASP A 175 -6.28 -12.84 -4.71
N LEU A 176 -6.87 -11.65 -4.55
CA LEU A 176 -6.70 -10.86 -3.33
C LEU A 176 -7.14 -11.61 -2.06
N VAL A 177 -8.21 -12.39 -2.13
CA VAL A 177 -8.77 -13.09 -0.96
C VAL A 177 -7.86 -14.25 -0.57
N ASN A 178 -7.43 -15.06 -1.54
CA ASN A 178 -6.50 -16.15 -1.27
C ASN A 178 -5.10 -15.63 -0.87
N GLU A 179 -4.63 -14.51 -1.43
CA GLU A 179 -3.34 -13.93 -1.05
C GLU A 179 -3.34 -13.35 0.36
N CYS A 180 -4.39 -12.63 0.77
CA CYS A 180 -4.50 -12.14 2.16
C CYS A 180 -4.56 -13.28 3.19
N CYS A 181 -5.06 -14.47 2.81
CA CYS A 181 -5.16 -15.63 3.70
C CYS A 181 -3.99 -16.62 3.61
N ARG A 182 -3.14 -16.56 2.57
CA ARG A 182 -2.08 -17.56 2.30
C ARG A 182 -0.70 -16.97 2.00
N GLU A 183 -0.61 -15.65 1.81
CA GLU A 183 0.64 -14.92 1.54
C GLU A 183 1.51 -15.59 0.46
N THR A 184 0.93 -16.13 -0.62
CA THR A 184 1.65 -16.99 -1.58
C THR A 184 2.63 -16.19 -2.44
N CYS A 185 2.25 -14.98 -2.86
CA CYS A 185 3.14 -14.02 -3.50
C CYS A 185 4.02 -13.31 -2.47
N GLN A 186 3.50 -12.87 -1.32
CA GLN A 186 4.27 -12.26 -0.23
C GLN A 186 5.42 -13.15 0.27
N ASN A 187 5.22 -14.47 0.36
CA ASN A 187 6.26 -15.43 0.70
C ASN A 187 7.28 -15.59 -0.44
N ALA A 188 6.85 -15.68 -1.70
CA ALA A 188 7.78 -15.71 -2.84
C ALA A 188 8.65 -14.44 -2.94
N ILE A 189 8.07 -13.27 -2.67
CA ILE A 189 8.78 -11.99 -2.56
C ILE A 189 9.77 -12.00 -1.39
N SER A 190 9.34 -12.51 -0.22
CA SER A 190 10.16 -12.56 0.99
C SER A 190 11.28 -13.61 0.93
N GLU A 191 11.15 -14.64 0.10
CA GLU A 191 12.20 -15.60 -0.24
C GLU A 191 13.23 -14.96 -1.17
N ALA A 192 12.77 -14.43 -2.31
CA ALA A 192 13.64 -13.73 -3.28
C ALA A 192 14.41 -12.56 -2.65
N ALA A 193 13.79 -11.81 -1.73
CA ALA A 193 14.46 -10.73 -1.00
C ALA A 193 15.57 -11.24 -0.05
N LYS A 194 15.44 -12.45 0.52
CA LYS A 194 16.51 -13.09 1.31
C LYS A 194 17.63 -13.59 0.41
N ASP A 195 17.32 -14.17 -0.73
CA ASP A 195 18.31 -14.62 -1.71
C ASP A 195 19.21 -13.44 -2.13
N LEU A 196 18.60 -12.31 -2.53
CA LEU A 196 19.32 -11.07 -2.88
C LEU A 196 20.14 -10.52 -1.70
N ALA A 197 19.55 -10.44 -0.50
CA ALA A 197 20.23 -9.94 0.68
C ALA A 197 21.40 -10.86 1.11
N SER A 198 21.32 -12.17 0.86
CA SER A 198 22.39 -13.13 1.15
C SER A 198 23.66 -12.92 0.33
N VAL A 199 23.65 -12.02 -0.66
CA VAL A 199 24.82 -11.67 -1.47
C VAL A 199 25.66 -10.57 -0.82
N SER A 200 25.14 -9.82 0.17
CA SER A 200 25.89 -8.77 0.88
C SER A 200 26.91 -9.30 1.91
N ASN A 201 27.54 -10.45 1.64
CA ASN A 201 28.60 -11.00 2.47
C ASN A 201 29.88 -10.19 2.30
N GLU A 202 30.17 -9.30 3.24
CA GLU A 202 31.54 -8.81 3.41
C GLU A 202 32.44 -10.00 3.77
N PHE A 203 33.42 -10.29 2.91
CA PHE A 203 34.57 -11.08 3.31
C PHE A 203 35.36 -10.25 4.31
N ASP A 204 35.65 -10.80 5.50
CA ASP A 204 36.54 -10.12 6.42
C ASP A 204 38.00 -10.12 5.92
N ALA A 205 38.89 -9.44 6.64
CA ALA A 205 40.30 -9.33 6.25
C ALA A 205 41.08 -10.66 6.24
N MET A 206 40.47 -11.78 6.66
CA MET A 206 41.02 -13.15 6.54
C MET A 206 40.31 -13.99 5.47
N GLY A 207 39.41 -13.38 4.68
CA GLY A 207 38.64 -14.07 3.64
C GLY A 207 37.56 -15.00 4.20
N ILE A 208 37.25 -14.91 5.50
CA ILE A 208 36.22 -15.74 6.12
C ILE A 208 34.86 -15.11 5.85
N ARG A 209 33.91 -15.94 5.37
CA ARG A 209 32.50 -15.56 5.35
C ARG A 209 32.01 -15.46 6.80
N ARG A 210 31.99 -14.24 7.34
CA ARG A 210 31.16 -13.96 8.51
C ARG A 210 29.70 -14.01 8.06
N MET A 211 28.98 -15.03 8.51
CA MET A 211 27.52 -15.03 8.50
C MET A 211 27.07 -13.98 9.52
N SER A 212 27.05 -12.71 9.11
CA SER A 212 26.32 -11.68 9.84
C SER A 212 24.84 -12.02 9.77
N ASP A 213 24.11 -11.79 10.86
CA ASP A 213 22.65 -11.85 10.83
C ASP A 213 22.17 -10.80 9.82
N ILE A 214 21.71 -11.26 8.65
CA ILE A 214 21.29 -10.40 7.54
C ILE A 214 20.19 -9.47 8.07
N SER A 215 20.53 -8.19 8.24
CA SER A 215 19.63 -7.25 8.91
C SER A 215 18.29 -7.21 8.20
N THR A 216 17.20 -7.24 8.98
CA THR A 216 15.83 -7.10 8.49
C THR A 216 15.66 -5.87 7.58
N ARG A 217 16.48 -4.82 7.79
CA ARG A 217 16.56 -3.67 6.90
C ARG A 217 17.01 -4.03 5.48
N VAL A 218 18.10 -4.79 5.32
CA VAL A 218 18.61 -5.20 4.00
C VAL A 218 17.58 -6.08 3.28
N ILE A 219 16.92 -6.97 4.01
CA ILE A 219 15.83 -7.81 3.46
C ILE A 219 14.66 -6.92 2.99
N ASN A 220 14.25 -5.93 3.78
CA ASN A 220 13.16 -5.02 3.39
C ASN A 220 13.55 -4.11 2.20
N ASP A 221 14.77 -3.60 2.16
CA ASP A 221 15.29 -2.85 1.00
C ASP A 221 15.27 -3.74 -0.27
N CYS A 222 15.67 -5.02 -0.15
CA CYS A 222 15.57 -5.98 -1.26
C CYS A 222 14.13 -6.37 -1.62
N LYS A 223 13.15 -6.33 -0.71
CA LYS A 223 11.73 -6.48 -1.08
C LYS A 223 11.29 -5.39 -2.04
N SER A 224 11.74 -4.14 -1.86
CA SER A 224 11.44 -3.05 -2.80
C SER A 224 12.01 -3.36 -4.20
N ILE A 225 13.23 -3.91 -4.28
CA ILE A 225 13.84 -4.34 -5.55
C ILE A 225 13.04 -5.47 -6.22
N VAL A 226 12.57 -6.48 -5.47
CA VAL A 226 11.69 -7.54 -6.00
C VAL A 226 10.38 -6.98 -6.54
N LEU A 227 9.74 -6.08 -5.80
CA LEU A 227 8.47 -5.46 -6.20
C LEU A 227 8.62 -4.60 -7.47
N ARG A 228 9.71 -3.81 -7.58
CA ARG A 228 10.02 -3.01 -8.78
C ARG A 228 10.33 -3.90 -9.99
N TRP A 229 11.01 -5.03 -9.78
CA TRP A 229 11.21 -6.02 -10.85
C TRP A 229 9.89 -6.63 -11.32
N LEU A 230 9.01 -7.01 -10.39
CA LEU A 230 7.68 -7.53 -10.72
C LEU A 230 6.88 -6.49 -11.56
N ALA A 231 6.92 -5.22 -11.17
CA ALA A 231 6.33 -4.11 -11.92
C ALA A 231 6.97 -3.85 -13.30
N SER A 232 8.18 -4.35 -13.53
CA SER A 232 8.81 -4.37 -14.86
C SER A 232 8.30 -5.50 -15.77
N LYS A 233 7.56 -6.48 -15.24
CA LYS A 233 7.10 -7.68 -15.97
C LYS A 233 5.59 -7.74 -16.23
N LEU A 234 4.77 -7.11 -15.39
CA LEU A 234 3.32 -7.02 -15.60
C LEU A 234 2.96 -5.80 -16.46
N GLU A 235 1.67 -5.62 -16.76
CA GLU A 235 1.15 -4.42 -17.44
C GLU A 235 0.59 -3.43 -16.40
N PRO A 236 0.63 -2.10 -16.60
CA PRO A 236 0.29 -1.11 -15.56
C PRO A 236 -1.08 -1.31 -14.88
N LEU A 237 -2.08 -1.79 -15.62
CA LEU A 237 -3.42 -2.07 -15.10
C LEU A 237 -3.48 -3.36 -14.25
N ARG A 238 -2.60 -4.33 -14.51
CA ARG A 238 -2.46 -5.58 -13.74
C ARG A 238 -1.52 -5.39 -12.55
N ASP A 239 -0.51 -4.53 -12.69
CA ASP A 239 0.30 -4.00 -11.58
C ASP A 239 -0.58 -3.39 -10.50
N LYS A 240 -1.57 -2.56 -10.89
CA LYS A 240 -2.54 -1.94 -9.99
C LYS A 240 -3.21 -2.93 -9.04
N GLU A 241 -3.87 -3.94 -9.59
CA GLU A 241 -4.67 -4.88 -8.79
C GLU A 241 -3.78 -5.77 -7.92
N ALA A 242 -2.65 -6.23 -8.47
CA ALA A 242 -1.69 -7.07 -7.76
C ALA A 242 -1.03 -6.32 -6.59
N LEU A 243 -0.46 -5.14 -6.84
CA LEU A 243 0.35 -4.42 -5.85
C LEU A 243 -0.51 -3.68 -4.81
N ARG A 244 -1.65 -3.08 -5.20
CA ARG A 244 -2.63 -2.56 -4.23
C ARG A 244 -3.19 -3.68 -3.33
N GLY A 245 -3.46 -4.85 -3.91
CA GLY A 245 -3.89 -6.03 -3.16
C GLY A 245 -2.84 -6.50 -2.15
N LEU A 246 -1.59 -6.69 -2.59
CA LEU A 246 -0.47 -7.10 -1.73
C LEU A 246 -0.23 -6.14 -0.56
N ALA A 247 -0.35 -4.84 -0.80
CA ALA A 247 -0.19 -3.80 0.23
C ALA A 247 -1.34 -3.87 1.26
N ASN A 248 -2.59 -3.92 0.80
CA ASN A 248 -3.78 -4.00 1.67
C ASN A 248 -3.79 -5.29 2.52
N CYS A 249 -3.35 -6.43 1.97
CA CYS A 249 -3.21 -7.68 2.74
C CYS A 249 -2.22 -7.56 3.91
N ASN A 250 -1.17 -6.74 3.78
CA ASN A 250 -0.17 -6.59 4.84
C ASN A 250 -0.64 -5.72 6.01
N VAL A 251 -1.66 -4.87 5.81
CA VAL A 251 -2.33 -4.09 6.86
C VAL A 251 -3.26 -4.99 7.69
N ASN A 252 -4.02 -5.87 7.04
CA ASN A 252 -5.11 -6.63 7.66
C ASN A 252 -4.67 -7.94 8.34
N LYS A 253 -3.60 -7.88 9.16
CA LYS A 253 -3.05 -9.05 9.89
C LYS A 253 -3.80 -9.40 11.19
N GLY A 254 -4.96 -8.79 11.41
CA GLY A 254 -5.93 -9.14 12.44
C GLY A 254 -7.35 -9.00 11.88
N GLU A 255 -7.92 -10.12 11.44
CA GLU A 255 -9.16 -10.26 10.65
C GLU A 255 -9.20 -9.51 9.30
N PRO A 256 -9.83 -10.10 8.27
CA PRO A 256 -10.02 -9.43 6.99
C PRO A 256 -11.13 -8.39 7.12
N ILE A 257 -10.76 -7.15 7.46
CA ILE A 257 -11.61 -5.99 7.16
C ILE A 257 -11.88 -6.01 5.65
N MET A 258 -13.11 -6.28 5.24
CA MET A 258 -13.49 -6.22 3.84
C MET A 258 -13.48 -4.77 3.36
N LEU A 259 -12.31 -4.30 2.93
CA LEU A 259 -12.16 -3.17 2.01
C LEU A 259 -12.63 -3.58 0.61
N HIS A 260 -13.91 -3.96 0.54
CA HIS A 260 -14.63 -4.26 -0.67
C HIS A 260 -15.09 -2.92 -1.25
N LEU A 261 -14.30 -2.39 -2.19
CA LEU A 261 -14.63 -1.21 -3.01
C LEU A 261 -14.96 0.06 -2.20
N ILE A 262 -14.02 0.48 -1.35
CA ILE A 262 -13.87 1.90 -1.03
C ILE A 262 -12.82 2.44 -2.01
N PHE A 263 -13.32 2.99 -3.13
CA PHE A 263 -12.60 3.46 -4.34
C PHE A 263 -11.98 2.37 -5.24
#